data_AF-Q5V731-F1
#
_entry.id   AF-Q5V731-F1
#
_cell.length_a   1.000
_cell.length_b   1.000
_cell.length_c   1.000
_cell.angle_alpha   90.00
_cell.angle_beta   90.00
_cell.angle_gamma   90.00
#
_symmetry.space_group_name_H-M   'P 1'
#
loop_
_entity.id
_entity.type
_entity.pdbx_description
1 polymer ?
#
loop_
_entity_poly.entity_id
_entity_poly.type
_entity_poly.pdbx_seq_one_letter_code
_entity_poly.pdbx_strand_id
1 'polypeptide(L)'
;MTAHTCPICTDQFETAGAARDHTWNVHSACHYCGEQLGDETDEQLYRHWLVAHPDDLSGVDYKRAETAVDSLTFSERLSEGGVGAAVGGLTRRQLLLGGGGAATAGLVIGATALSNNTSTEPDDGATAGGDTGAVTTAPIPDSPGDFRYATMGSADADVMVTYFGSWKCPYCAQFSTEMLSQLVTDYVEPGTIALEFRNLAYIGGDPFLGPDAPAAGQAGLAVWNTDPASYWAFHEYVFGNQPPESDQWATAERLVEFAQAAGVSETASVRTAIQENQYDDALRATDRAASDVGVDATPTLLIDGMTVNPLGNEERVRQLIEDAAGSN
;
A
#
# COMPACT_ATOMS: atom_id res chain seq x y z
N MET A 1 9.70 39.49 -23.17
CA MET A 1 10.52 38.41 -22.57
C MET A 1 10.98 38.96 -21.22
N THR A 2 10.52 38.36 -20.13
CA THR A 2 10.92 38.77 -18.79
C THR A 2 12.37 38.33 -18.61
N ALA A 3 13.29 39.27 -18.45
CA ALA A 3 14.70 38.92 -18.23
C ALA A 3 14.86 38.39 -16.81
N HIS A 4 15.47 37.22 -16.66
CA HIS A 4 15.76 36.61 -15.36
C HIS A 4 17.16 37.02 -14.92
N THR A 5 17.30 37.49 -13.69
CA THR A 5 18.54 38.12 -13.21
C THR A 5 19.19 37.22 -12.15
N CYS A 6 20.52 37.05 -12.21
CA CYS A 6 21.26 36.39 -11.14
C CYS A 6 21.29 37.29 -9.89
N PRO A 7 20.96 36.78 -8.68
CA PRO A 7 20.93 37.58 -7.46
C PRO A 7 22.32 38.02 -6.97
N ILE A 8 23.40 37.44 -7.51
CA ILE A 8 24.78 37.72 -7.08
C ILE A 8 25.48 38.75 -7.97
N CYS A 9 25.48 38.52 -9.29
CA CYS A 9 26.24 39.32 -10.25
C CYS A 9 25.38 40.23 -11.13
N THR A 10 24.05 40.15 -11.01
CA THR A 10 23.07 40.90 -11.81
C THR A 10 23.07 40.63 -13.32
N ASP A 11 23.78 39.59 -13.77
CA ASP A 11 23.71 39.12 -15.16
C ASP A 11 22.29 38.66 -15.51
N GLN A 12 21.91 38.89 -16.78
CA GLN A 12 20.57 38.57 -17.29
C GLN A 12 20.58 37.36 -18.19
N PHE A 13 19.51 36.55 -18.07
CA PHE A 13 19.35 35.29 -18.77
C PHE A 13 17.96 35.20 -19.41
N GLU A 14 17.89 34.42 -20.50
CA GLU A 14 16.67 34.23 -21.28
C GLU A 14 15.61 33.38 -20.57
N THR A 15 16.02 32.54 -19.61
CA THR A 15 15.11 31.69 -18.83
C THR A 15 15.47 31.69 -17.34
N ALA A 16 14.49 31.44 -16.47
CA ALA A 16 14.70 31.28 -15.04
C ALA A 16 15.67 30.13 -14.73
N GLY A 17 15.56 29.03 -15.48
CA GLY A 17 16.48 27.89 -15.37
C GLY A 17 17.93 28.29 -15.65
N ALA A 18 18.18 29.05 -16.71
CA ALA A 18 19.53 29.49 -17.04
C ALA A 18 20.12 30.45 -15.98
N ALA A 19 19.30 31.36 -15.44
CA ALA A 19 19.73 32.24 -14.35
C ALA A 19 20.10 31.46 -13.08
N ARG A 20 19.30 30.45 -12.75
CA ARG A 20 19.50 29.57 -11.60
C ARG A 20 20.74 28.70 -11.75
N ASP A 21 20.90 28.05 -12.90
CA ASP A 21 22.05 27.18 -13.18
C ASP A 21 23.35 28.01 -13.18
N HIS A 22 23.31 29.26 -13.65
CA HIS A 22 24.43 30.19 -13.50
C HIS A 22 24.71 30.55 -12.03
N THR A 23 23.67 30.88 -11.27
CA THR A 23 23.80 31.25 -9.85
C THR A 23 24.46 30.13 -9.04
N TRP A 24 24.11 28.88 -9.34
CA TRP A 24 24.72 27.72 -8.72
C TRP A 24 26.14 27.46 -9.24
N ASN A 25 26.32 27.25 -10.54
CA ASN A 25 27.61 26.77 -11.07
C ASN A 25 28.74 27.82 -11.02
N VAL A 26 28.40 29.12 -10.98
CA VAL A 26 29.40 30.20 -11.01
C VAL A 26 29.63 30.81 -9.63
N HIS A 27 28.59 30.86 -8.79
CA HIS A 27 28.66 31.54 -7.50
C HIS A 27 28.44 30.60 -6.31
N SER A 28 28.15 29.32 -6.57
CA SER A 28 27.75 28.34 -5.58
C SER A 28 26.70 28.89 -4.61
N ALA A 29 25.69 29.56 -5.16
CA ALA A 29 24.71 30.30 -4.41
C ALA A 29 23.28 29.87 -4.72
N CYS A 30 22.39 30.07 -3.76
CA CYS A 30 20.96 29.87 -3.93
C CYS A 30 20.37 30.96 -4.84
N HIS A 31 19.55 30.53 -5.81
CA HIS A 31 18.90 31.45 -6.75
C HIS A 31 17.81 32.33 -6.10
N TYR A 32 17.16 31.84 -5.05
CA TYR A 32 16.02 32.52 -4.43
C TYR A 32 16.46 33.61 -3.42
N CYS A 33 17.47 33.34 -2.60
CA CYS A 33 17.96 34.29 -1.58
C CYS A 33 19.35 34.86 -1.85
N GLY A 34 20.13 34.30 -2.79
CA GLY A 34 21.52 34.68 -3.01
C GLY A 34 22.48 34.21 -1.91
N GLU A 35 22.07 33.31 -1.02
CA GLU A 35 22.96 32.74 0.00
C GLU A 35 24.05 31.89 -0.67
N GLN A 36 25.32 32.18 -0.37
CA GLN A 36 26.44 31.34 -0.81
C GLN A 36 26.48 30.08 0.03
N LEU A 37 26.40 28.93 -0.64
CA LEU A 37 26.46 27.61 -0.01
C LEU A 37 27.90 27.06 -0.02
N GLY A 38 28.79 27.52 -0.91
CA GLY A 38 30.19 27.07 -0.94
C GLY A 38 30.40 25.88 -1.87
N ASP A 39 31.30 24.94 -1.55
CA ASP A 39 31.57 23.77 -2.42
C ASP A 39 30.53 22.62 -2.23
N GLU A 40 29.31 22.97 -1.87
CA GLU A 40 28.22 22.03 -1.57
C GLU A 40 27.70 21.37 -2.86
N THR A 41 27.01 20.25 -2.73
CA THR A 41 26.48 19.49 -3.88
C THR A 41 25.12 20.03 -4.33
N ASP A 42 24.71 19.70 -5.57
CA ASP A 42 23.41 20.05 -6.12
C ASP A 42 22.27 19.63 -5.17
N GLU A 43 22.39 18.47 -4.53
CA GLU A 43 21.40 17.95 -3.58
C GLU A 43 21.28 18.81 -2.31
N GLN A 44 22.38 19.36 -1.83
CA GLN A 44 22.37 20.25 -0.66
C GLN A 44 21.75 21.62 -1.00
N LEU A 45 21.96 22.11 -2.22
CA LEU A 45 21.22 23.27 -2.76
C LEU A 45 19.72 22.99 -2.81
N TYR A 46 19.31 21.81 -3.31
CA TYR A 46 17.89 21.43 -3.37
C TYR A 46 17.27 21.28 -1.97
N ARG A 47 18.02 20.74 -0.99
CA ARG A 47 17.59 20.69 0.42
C ARG A 47 17.41 22.10 0.99
N HIS A 48 18.33 23.02 0.69
CA HIS A 48 18.21 24.41 1.09
C HIS A 48 16.94 25.06 0.48
N TRP A 49 16.61 24.79 -0.78
CA TRP A 49 15.38 25.31 -1.41
C TRP A 49 14.12 24.85 -0.67
N LEU A 50 14.00 23.55 -0.39
CA LEU A 50 12.81 23.00 0.28
C LEU A 50 12.60 23.57 1.68
N VAL A 51 13.68 23.86 2.41
CA VAL A 51 13.61 24.34 3.79
C VAL A 51 13.46 25.86 3.86
N ALA A 52 14.24 26.61 3.08
CA ALA A 52 14.31 28.06 3.18
C ALA A 52 13.28 28.77 2.30
N HIS A 53 12.82 28.13 1.23
CA HIS A 53 11.98 28.73 0.19
C HIS A 53 10.74 27.91 -0.20
N PRO A 54 10.04 27.21 0.71
CA PRO A 54 8.93 26.33 0.33
C PRO A 54 7.82 27.05 -0.43
N ASP A 55 7.56 28.32 -0.10
CA ASP A 55 6.50 29.13 -0.70
C ASP A 55 6.94 29.88 -1.97
N ASP A 56 8.25 30.04 -2.19
CA ASP A 56 8.81 30.72 -3.37
C ASP A 56 9.09 29.76 -4.53
N LEU A 57 9.07 28.45 -4.26
CA LEU A 57 9.32 27.42 -5.27
C LEU A 57 8.15 27.31 -6.24
N SER A 58 8.46 27.36 -7.53
CA SER A 58 7.48 26.94 -8.54
C SER A 58 7.20 25.44 -8.36
N GLY A 59 6.02 24.97 -8.76
CA GLY A 59 5.70 23.54 -8.67
C GLY A 59 6.68 22.62 -9.41
N VAL A 60 7.38 23.14 -10.43
CA VAL A 60 8.45 22.41 -11.14
C VAL A 60 9.73 22.35 -10.31
N ASP A 61 10.10 23.45 -9.66
CA ASP A 61 11.31 23.53 -8.85
C ASP A 61 11.17 22.78 -7.53
N TYR A 62 9.97 22.81 -6.93
CA TYR A 62 9.60 21.99 -5.79
C TYR A 62 9.79 20.51 -6.11
N LYS A 63 9.16 20.01 -7.19
CA LYS A 63 9.30 18.60 -7.61
C LYS A 63 10.74 18.21 -7.93
N ARG A 64 11.49 19.11 -8.59
CA ARG A 64 12.92 18.88 -8.88
C ARG A 64 13.74 18.78 -7.60
N ALA A 65 13.49 19.66 -6.63
CA ALA A 65 14.19 19.65 -5.35
C ALA A 65 13.83 18.43 -4.49
N GLU A 66 12.55 18.06 -4.43
CA GLU A 66 12.05 16.88 -3.75
C GLU A 66 12.65 15.60 -4.34
N THR A 67 12.62 15.44 -5.67
CA THR A 67 13.23 14.32 -6.38
C THR A 67 14.73 14.20 -6.09
N ALA A 68 15.45 15.33 -6.05
CA ALA A 68 16.88 15.31 -5.79
C ALA A 68 17.21 14.95 -4.33
N VAL A 69 16.41 15.42 -3.36
CA VAL A 69 16.65 15.21 -1.93
C VAL A 69 16.20 13.82 -1.44
N ASP A 70 15.15 13.23 -2.02
CA ASP A 70 14.67 11.89 -1.62
C ASP A 70 15.61 10.75 -1.99
N SER A 71 16.55 11.00 -2.92
CA SER A 71 17.66 10.09 -3.18
C SER A 71 18.63 9.95 -1.97
N LEU A 72 18.64 10.92 -1.05
CA LEU A 72 19.49 10.93 0.15
C LEU A 72 18.78 10.44 1.42
N THR A 73 17.47 10.67 1.56
CA THR A 73 16.71 10.24 2.77
C THR A 73 16.66 8.71 2.92
N PHE A 74 16.86 7.98 1.82
CA PHE A 74 17.00 6.53 1.80
C PHE A 74 18.39 6.04 2.27
N SER A 75 19.47 6.76 1.94
CA SER A 75 20.84 6.38 2.31
C SER A 75 21.27 6.88 3.69
N GLU A 76 20.78 8.05 4.13
CA GLU A 76 20.98 8.57 5.49
C GLU A 76 20.25 7.71 6.55
N ARG A 77 19.06 7.16 6.23
CA ARG A 77 18.35 6.18 7.09
C ARG A 77 19.10 4.85 7.27
N LEU A 78 19.91 4.45 6.28
CA LEU A 78 20.77 3.27 6.38
C LEU A 78 22.05 3.55 7.20
N SER A 79 22.49 4.80 7.27
CA SER A 79 23.71 5.22 7.98
C SER A 79 23.47 5.52 9.47
N GLU A 80 22.30 6.04 9.86
CA GLU A 80 22.08 6.55 11.23
C GLU A 80 21.28 5.66 12.18
N GLY A 81 20.92 4.42 11.82
CA GLY A 81 20.17 3.59 12.78
C GLY A 81 19.79 2.20 12.35
N GLY A 82 20.76 1.41 11.88
CA GLY A 82 20.59 -0.04 11.80
C GLY A 82 20.21 -0.60 13.18
N VAL A 83 19.15 -1.41 13.22
CA VAL A 83 18.72 -2.18 14.40
C VAL A 83 19.82 -3.17 14.81
N GLY A 84 20.72 -2.67 15.64
CA GLY A 84 21.86 -3.38 16.20
C GLY A 84 22.24 -2.81 17.57
N ALA A 85 21.26 -2.53 18.43
CA ALA A 85 21.50 -2.17 19.83
C ALA A 85 20.25 -2.35 20.71
N ALA A 86 19.88 -3.60 21.02
CA ALA A 86 19.23 -3.96 22.29
C ALA A 86 19.04 -5.48 22.41
N VAL A 87 20.10 -6.24 22.69
CA VAL A 87 20.13 -7.23 23.79
C VAL A 87 21.60 -7.49 24.11
N GLY A 88 22.15 -6.71 25.05
CA GLY A 88 23.40 -7.07 25.70
C GLY A 88 23.18 -8.19 26.71
N GLY A 89 23.89 -9.31 26.51
CA GLY A 89 24.47 -10.08 27.61
C GLY A 89 23.61 -11.14 28.29
N LEU A 90 23.66 -12.37 27.79
CA LEU A 90 23.62 -13.55 28.67
C LEU A 90 24.74 -14.51 28.28
N THR A 91 25.79 -14.52 29.10
CA THR A 91 26.89 -15.47 28.99
C THR A 91 26.45 -16.87 29.38
N ARG A 92 27.01 -17.83 28.65
CA ARG A 92 26.99 -19.29 28.80
C ARG A 92 27.50 -19.75 30.18
N ARG A 93 26.83 -19.41 31.28
CA ARG A 93 27.25 -19.79 32.64
C ARG A 93 26.15 -19.65 33.70
N GLN A 94 24.98 -20.22 33.47
CA GLN A 94 24.00 -20.50 34.54
C GLN A 94 23.19 -21.75 34.18
N LEU A 95 23.92 -22.86 34.14
CA LEU A 95 23.40 -24.21 34.29
C LEU A 95 23.68 -24.63 35.74
N LEU A 96 22.71 -25.31 36.34
CA LEU A 96 22.72 -25.99 37.66
C LEU A 96 22.39 -25.10 38.87
N LEU A 97 21.21 -25.34 39.47
CA LEU A 97 21.04 -25.76 40.87
C LEU A 97 19.54 -25.79 41.27
N GLY A 98 19.10 -26.96 41.80
CA GLY A 98 17.90 -27.14 42.65
C GLY A 98 16.58 -27.33 41.91
N GLY A 99 15.80 -28.40 42.03
CA GLY A 99 15.77 -29.49 43.02
C GLY A 99 14.41 -29.56 43.71
N GLY A 100 13.62 -30.60 43.39
CA GLY A 100 12.76 -31.31 44.35
C GLY A 100 11.27 -30.94 44.52
N GLY A 101 10.42 -31.97 44.46
CA GLY A 101 9.07 -32.03 45.10
C GLY A 101 7.90 -32.26 44.13
N ALA A 102 7.62 -33.48 43.66
CA ALA A 102 6.78 -34.54 44.26
C ALA A 102 5.26 -34.24 44.44
N ALA A 103 4.47 -34.83 43.52
CA ALA A 103 3.22 -35.62 43.73
C ALA A 103 1.95 -34.89 44.28
N THR A 104 0.71 -35.13 43.83
CA THR A 104 -0.02 -36.39 43.66
C THR A 104 -1.26 -36.25 42.76
N ALA A 105 -1.75 -37.39 42.26
CA ALA A 105 -2.92 -37.62 41.43
C ALA A 105 -4.30 -37.33 42.08
N GLY A 106 -5.34 -37.22 41.25
CA GLY A 106 -6.74 -37.27 41.69
C GLY A 106 -7.78 -37.15 40.55
N LEU A 107 -8.08 -38.26 39.88
CA LEU A 107 -9.29 -38.47 39.06
C LEU A 107 -10.48 -38.75 39.99
N VAL A 108 -11.62 -38.06 39.82
CA VAL A 108 -12.94 -38.54 40.26
C VAL A 108 -13.98 -38.26 39.17
N ILE A 109 -14.60 -39.33 38.70
CA ILE A 109 -15.79 -39.41 37.84
C ILE A 109 -17.02 -39.51 38.76
N GLY A 110 -18.14 -38.87 38.39
CA GLY A 110 -19.47 -39.44 38.67
C GLY A 110 -20.57 -38.52 39.24
N ALA A 111 -21.38 -37.96 38.32
CA ALA A 111 -22.86 -37.89 38.29
C ALA A 111 -23.70 -37.51 39.54
N THR A 112 -24.55 -36.48 39.42
CA THR A 112 -26.00 -36.63 39.08
C THR A 112 -26.78 -35.30 39.10
N ALA A 113 -27.57 -35.10 38.04
CA ALA A 113 -28.89 -34.44 37.92
C ALA A 113 -29.17 -33.03 38.50
N LEU A 114 -29.69 -32.12 37.66
CA LEU A 114 -31.14 -31.80 37.54
C LEU A 114 -31.40 -30.66 36.53
N SER A 115 -32.53 -30.76 35.83
CA SER A 115 -33.00 -29.89 34.74
C SER A 115 -33.65 -28.57 35.20
N ASN A 116 -33.73 -27.64 34.24
CA ASN A 116 -34.60 -26.46 34.09
C ASN A 116 -34.38 -25.24 35.01
N ASN A 117 -34.03 -24.09 34.42
CA ASN A 117 -35.01 -23.08 33.99
C ASN A 117 -34.29 -21.90 33.28
N THR A 118 -34.96 -21.36 32.27
CA THR A 118 -34.65 -20.14 31.54
C THR A 118 -34.41 -18.95 32.47
N SER A 119 -33.34 -18.19 32.23
CA SER A 119 -33.22 -16.79 32.61
C SER A 119 -32.32 -16.10 31.60
N THR A 120 -32.95 -15.31 30.75
CA THR A 120 -32.33 -14.37 29.81
C THR A 120 -31.79 -13.20 30.63
N GLU A 121 -30.50 -12.89 30.50
CA GLU A 121 -29.93 -11.54 30.59
C GLU A 121 -28.71 -11.46 29.65
N PRO A 122 -28.41 -10.27 29.09
CA PRO A 122 -27.60 -10.11 27.89
C PRO A 122 -26.11 -10.15 28.23
N ASP A 123 -25.36 -10.95 27.47
CA ASP A 123 -23.90 -10.94 27.53
C ASP A 123 -23.41 -9.80 26.65
N ASP A 124 -23.09 -8.66 27.28
CA ASP A 124 -22.23 -7.62 26.73
C ASP A 124 -20.81 -8.19 26.57
N GLY A 125 -20.65 -9.02 25.53
CA GLY A 125 -19.37 -9.44 25.02
C GLY A 125 -19.10 -8.68 23.74
N ALA A 126 -18.31 -7.61 23.82
CA ALA A 126 -17.76 -6.91 22.67
C ALA A 126 -17.02 -7.91 21.77
N THR A 127 -17.69 -8.36 20.71
CA THR A 127 -17.07 -9.08 19.60
C THR A 127 -16.39 -8.06 18.71
N ALA A 128 -15.08 -7.88 18.89
CA ALA A 128 -14.21 -7.49 17.79
C ALA A 128 -14.01 -8.73 16.90
N GLY A 129 -15.07 -9.13 16.19
CA GLY A 129 -15.00 -10.04 15.07
C GLY A 129 -15.13 -9.17 13.82
N GLY A 130 -14.02 -8.95 13.11
CA GLY A 130 -14.07 -8.32 11.81
C GLY A 130 -14.98 -9.12 10.91
N ASP A 131 -15.96 -8.46 10.32
CA ASP A 131 -16.91 -9.04 9.38
C ASP A 131 -16.18 -9.30 8.05
N THR A 132 -15.41 -10.38 7.98
CA THR A 132 -14.73 -10.87 6.77
C THR A 132 -15.73 -11.45 5.75
N GLY A 133 -17.04 -11.35 5.99
CA GLY A 133 -18.07 -11.78 5.05
C GLY A 133 -18.25 -10.78 3.92
N ALA A 134 -18.26 -9.48 4.24
CA ALA A 134 -18.65 -8.45 3.29
C ALA A 134 -17.75 -8.41 2.04
N VAL A 135 -16.43 -8.50 2.19
CA VAL A 135 -15.50 -8.46 1.05
C VAL A 135 -15.59 -9.74 0.22
N THR A 136 -15.52 -10.93 0.82
CA THR A 136 -15.68 -12.21 0.09
C THR A 136 -16.98 -12.32 -0.69
N THR A 137 -18.08 -11.73 -0.19
CA THR A 137 -19.39 -11.74 -0.86
C THR A 137 -19.73 -10.46 -1.61
N ALA A 138 -18.76 -9.55 -1.78
CA ALA A 138 -18.99 -8.28 -2.44
C ALA A 138 -19.57 -8.52 -3.84
N PRO A 139 -20.61 -7.76 -4.25
CA PRO A 139 -21.16 -7.90 -5.59
C PRO A 139 -20.07 -7.61 -6.63
N ILE A 140 -20.08 -8.32 -7.75
CA ILE A 140 -19.22 -8.05 -8.90
C ILE A 140 -20.08 -7.61 -10.09
N PRO A 141 -19.52 -6.89 -11.08
CA PRO A 141 -20.26 -6.51 -12.28
C PRO A 141 -20.85 -7.73 -13.02
N ASP A 142 -21.99 -7.55 -13.69
CA ASP A 142 -22.65 -8.61 -14.47
C ASP A 142 -21.78 -9.19 -15.59
N SER A 143 -20.88 -8.38 -16.14
CA SER A 143 -19.92 -8.75 -17.20
C SER A 143 -18.49 -8.50 -16.72
N PRO A 144 -17.96 -9.31 -15.77
CA PRO A 144 -16.66 -9.06 -15.15
C PRO A 144 -15.50 -9.14 -16.16
N GLY A 145 -15.67 -9.89 -17.25
CA GLY A 145 -14.69 -9.99 -18.34
C GLY A 145 -14.49 -8.70 -19.16
N ASP A 146 -15.39 -7.71 -19.04
CA ASP A 146 -15.22 -6.40 -19.67
C ASP A 146 -14.25 -5.50 -18.87
N PHE A 147 -13.96 -5.87 -17.63
CA PHE A 147 -13.05 -5.15 -16.73
C PHE A 147 -11.67 -5.80 -16.74
N ARG A 148 -10.65 -5.00 -17.03
CA ARG A 148 -9.25 -5.47 -17.03
C ARG A 148 -8.78 -5.90 -15.64
N TYR A 149 -9.26 -5.20 -14.61
CA TYR A 149 -8.86 -5.41 -13.22
C TYR A 149 -10.07 -5.82 -12.39
N ALA A 150 -9.80 -6.44 -11.25
CA ALA A 150 -10.85 -6.93 -10.38
C ALA A 150 -11.67 -5.79 -9.81
N THR A 151 -12.98 -5.88 -10.02
CA THR A 151 -13.94 -4.83 -9.66
C THR A 151 -15.06 -5.43 -8.82
N MET A 152 -15.39 -4.76 -7.72
CA MET A 152 -16.61 -4.99 -6.95
C MET A 152 -17.57 -3.81 -7.14
N GLY A 153 -18.85 -4.05 -6.91
CA GLY A 153 -19.93 -3.10 -7.14
C GLY A 153 -20.54 -3.18 -8.53
N SER A 154 -21.55 -2.34 -8.74
CA SER A 154 -22.25 -2.20 -10.02
C SER A 154 -21.38 -1.45 -11.03
N ALA A 155 -21.45 -1.82 -12.31
CA ALA A 155 -20.86 -1.02 -13.38
C ALA A 155 -21.49 0.37 -13.52
N ASP A 156 -22.72 0.53 -13.01
CA ASP A 156 -23.49 1.79 -13.02
C ASP A 156 -23.36 2.58 -11.71
N ALA A 157 -22.40 2.24 -10.84
CA ALA A 157 -22.20 2.96 -9.59
C ALA A 157 -21.82 4.44 -9.83
N ASP A 158 -22.25 5.32 -8.92
CA ASP A 158 -22.08 6.78 -9.08
C ASP A 158 -20.60 7.19 -9.13
N VAL A 159 -19.75 6.49 -8.39
CA VAL A 159 -18.31 6.79 -8.26
C VAL A 159 -17.48 5.53 -8.52
N MET A 160 -16.44 5.67 -9.35
CA MET A 160 -15.40 4.65 -9.50
C MET A 160 -14.22 4.97 -8.58
N VAL A 161 -13.90 4.05 -7.67
CA VAL A 161 -12.75 4.13 -6.77
C VAL A 161 -11.68 3.16 -7.25
N THR A 162 -10.47 3.65 -7.51
CA THR A 162 -9.32 2.77 -7.79
C THR A 162 -8.52 2.56 -6.51
N TYR A 163 -8.37 1.31 -6.08
CA TYR A 163 -7.46 0.92 -5.00
C TYR A 163 -6.13 0.43 -5.59
N PHE A 164 -5.10 1.28 -5.52
CA PHE A 164 -3.72 0.89 -5.75
C PHE A 164 -3.17 0.20 -4.50
N GLY A 165 -3.04 -1.12 -4.57
CA GLY A 165 -2.46 -1.94 -3.50
C GLY A 165 -1.32 -2.79 -4.02
N SER A 166 -0.58 -3.43 -3.11
CA SER A 166 0.39 -4.46 -3.48
C SER A 166 0.16 -5.70 -2.64
N TRP A 167 0.09 -6.86 -3.29
CA TRP A 167 -0.09 -8.15 -2.61
C TRP A 167 0.98 -8.46 -1.56
N LYS A 168 2.14 -7.79 -1.61
CA LYS A 168 3.22 -7.95 -0.62
C LYS A 168 3.23 -6.87 0.47
N CYS A 169 2.42 -5.82 0.35
CA CYS A 169 2.43 -4.70 1.28
C CYS A 169 1.64 -5.04 2.56
N PRO A 170 2.24 -4.91 3.76
CA PRO A 170 1.56 -5.19 5.03
C PRO A 170 0.47 -4.16 5.35
N TYR A 171 0.63 -2.91 4.90
CA TYR A 171 -0.39 -1.88 5.05
C TYR A 171 -1.59 -2.12 4.12
N CYS A 172 -1.37 -2.73 2.95
CA CYS A 172 -2.47 -3.20 2.10
C CYS A 172 -3.22 -4.34 2.78
N ALA A 173 -2.51 -5.27 3.41
CA ALA A 173 -3.14 -6.33 4.20
C ALA A 173 -4.03 -5.74 5.29
N GLN A 174 -3.49 -4.79 6.08
CA GLN A 174 -4.24 -4.10 7.12
C GLN A 174 -5.51 -3.43 6.56
N PHE A 175 -5.39 -2.61 5.52
CA PHE A 175 -6.54 -1.94 4.90
C PHE A 175 -7.59 -2.94 4.42
N SER A 176 -7.14 -4.00 3.73
CA SER A 176 -8.02 -5.02 3.15
C SER A 176 -8.74 -5.86 4.18
N THR A 177 -8.15 -6.13 5.35
CA THR A 177 -8.76 -6.95 6.41
C THR A 177 -9.55 -6.14 7.45
N GLU A 178 -9.31 -4.84 7.57
CA GLU A 178 -9.92 -4.02 8.63
C GLU A 178 -10.92 -2.99 8.09
N MET A 179 -10.53 -2.19 7.09
CA MET A 179 -11.30 -1.03 6.64
C MET A 179 -12.13 -1.32 5.38
N LEU A 180 -11.61 -2.16 4.48
CA LEU A 180 -12.28 -2.44 3.20
C LEU A 180 -13.68 -3.02 3.39
N SER A 181 -13.90 -3.87 4.39
CA SER A 181 -15.23 -4.43 4.69
C SER A 181 -16.27 -3.36 4.98
N GLN A 182 -15.91 -2.30 5.70
CA GLN A 182 -16.79 -1.17 5.98
C GLN A 182 -17.13 -0.39 4.71
N LEU A 183 -16.14 -0.16 3.84
CA LEU A 183 -16.40 0.50 2.55
C LEU A 183 -17.31 -0.35 1.65
N VAL A 184 -17.18 -1.68 1.72
CA VAL A 184 -18.05 -2.58 0.98
C VAL A 184 -19.50 -2.45 1.46
N THR A 185 -19.73 -2.62 2.76
CA THR A 185 -21.08 -2.56 3.33
C THR A 185 -21.72 -1.18 3.16
N ASP A 186 -20.95 -0.11 3.35
CA ASP A 186 -21.51 1.25 3.37
C ASP A 186 -21.69 1.86 1.99
N TYR A 187 -20.88 1.47 0.99
CA TYR A 187 -20.86 2.15 -0.31
C TYR A 187 -20.89 1.22 -1.53
N VAL A 188 -20.32 0.01 -1.47
CA VAL A 188 -20.33 -0.92 -2.61
C VAL A 188 -21.68 -1.64 -2.71
N GLU A 189 -22.16 -2.23 -1.61
CA GLU A 189 -23.44 -2.95 -1.58
C GLU A 189 -24.65 -2.05 -1.91
N PRO A 190 -24.72 -0.80 -1.44
CA PRO A 190 -25.78 0.13 -1.84
C PRO A 190 -25.67 0.61 -3.30
N GLY A 191 -24.54 0.36 -3.97
CA GLY A 191 -24.28 0.79 -5.35
C GLY A 191 -23.75 2.22 -5.48
N THR A 192 -23.32 2.86 -4.39
CA THR A 192 -22.72 4.20 -4.42
C THR A 192 -21.36 4.18 -5.11
N ILE A 193 -20.54 3.16 -4.85
CA ILE A 193 -19.23 3.03 -5.49
C ILE A 193 -19.06 1.68 -6.20
N ALA A 194 -18.29 1.71 -7.29
CA ALA A 194 -17.56 0.57 -7.78
C ALA A 194 -16.10 0.70 -7.32
N LEU A 195 -15.51 -0.37 -6.80
CA LEU A 195 -14.11 -0.38 -6.38
C LEU A 195 -13.31 -1.33 -7.25
N GLU A 196 -12.31 -0.81 -7.95
CA GLU A 196 -11.37 -1.56 -8.78
C GLU A 196 -10.03 -1.70 -8.06
N PHE A 197 -9.57 -2.93 -7.83
CA PHE A 197 -8.24 -3.20 -7.27
C PHE A 197 -7.20 -3.32 -8.37
N ARG A 198 -6.12 -2.52 -8.26
CA ARG A 198 -4.95 -2.58 -9.14
C ARG A 198 -3.71 -2.91 -8.34
N ASN A 199 -3.12 -4.07 -8.62
CA ASN A 199 -1.86 -4.47 -7.99
C ASN A 199 -0.68 -3.68 -8.57
N LEU A 200 -0.12 -2.78 -7.76
CA LEU A 200 1.11 -2.05 -8.03
C LEU A 200 2.32 -2.98 -7.84
N ALA A 201 2.61 -3.82 -8.83
CA ALA A 201 3.75 -4.73 -8.83
C ALA A 201 5.09 -4.05 -9.14
N TYR A 202 5.05 -2.87 -9.76
CA TYR A 202 6.20 -2.10 -10.20
C TYR A 202 6.05 -0.65 -9.76
N ILE A 203 7.17 0.01 -9.48
CA ILE A 203 7.26 1.47 -9.33
C ILE A 203 8.45 1.94 -10.17
N GLY A 204 8.20 2.82 -11.13
CA GLY A 204 9.26 3.32 -12.01
C GLY A 204 9.85 2.23 -12.91
N GLY A 205 9.07 1.19 -13.21
CA GLY A 205 9.48 0.04 -14.02
C GLY A 205 10.19 -1.08 -13.27
N ASP A 206 10.59 -0.87 -12.01
CA ASP A 206 11.26 -1.88 -11.18
C ASP A 206 10.27 -2.59 -10.24
N PRO A 207 10.45 -3.90 -9.94
CA PRO A 207 9.58 -4.63 -9.03
C PRO A 207 9.48 -3.99 -7.63
N PHE A 208 8.26 -3.65 -7.22
CA PHE A 208 7.97 -3.05 -5.92
C PHE A 208 7.81 -4.11 -4.84
N LEU A 209 8.47 -3.96 -3.69
CA LEU A 209 8.49 -4.93 -2.56
C LEU A 209 9.09 -6.30 -2.91
N GLY A 210 10.01 -6.32 -3.87
CA GLY A 210 10.84 -7.48 -4.19
C GLY A 210 10.58 -8.08 -5.58
N PRO A 211 11.51 -8.92 -6.05
CA PRO A 211 11.49 -9.45 -7.42
C PRO A 211 10.31 -10.40 -7.70
N ASP A 212 9.67 -10.92 -6.66
CA ASP A 212 8.52 -11.82 -6.72
C ASP A 212 7.16 -11.09 -6.72
N ALA A 213 7.12 -9.78 -6.51
CA ALA A 213 5.86 -9.02 -6.50
C ALA A 213 5.06 -9.09 -7.82
N PRO A 214 5.69 -9.09 -9.02
CA PRO A 214 4.97 -9.31 -10.26
C PRO A 214 4.24 -10.65 -10.31
N ALA A 215 4.82 -11.73 -9.75
CA ALA A 215 4.17 -13.04 -9.72
C ALA A 215 2.85 -13.02 -8.91
N ALA A 216 2.81 -12.30 -7.78
CA ALA A 216 1.56 -12.09 -7.05
C ALA A 216 0.51 -11.34 -7.89
N GLY A 217 0.95 -10.31 -8.63
CA GLY A 217 0.11 -9.60 -9.58
C GLY A 217 -0.46 -10.48 -10.69
N GLN A 218 0.37 -11.36 -11.26
CA GLN A 218 -0.05 -12.35 -12.26
C GLN A 218 -1.14 -13.27 -11.70
N ALA A 219 -0.97 -13.74 -10.45
CA ALA A 219 -1.95 -14.62 -9.80
C ALA A 219 -3.32 -13.94 -9.62
N GLY A 220 -3.35 -12.72 -9.09
CA GLY A 220 -4.60 -11.96 -8.93
C GLY A 220 -5.31 -11.78 -10.27
N LEU A 221 -4.58 -11.33 -11.30
CA LEU A 221 -5.16 -11.15 -12.63
C LEU A 221 -5.65 -12.46 -13.26
N ALA A 222 -4.94 -13.57 -13.05
CA ALA A 222 -5.40 -14.89 -13.49
C ALA A 222 -6.73 -15.27 -12.85
N VAL A 223 -6.85 -15.15 -11.51
CA VAL A 223 -8.09 -15.45 -10.79
C VAL A 223 -9.23 -14.58 -11.31
N TRP A 224 -9.02 -13.27 -11.48
CA TRP A 224 -10.07 -12.40 -12.03
C TRP A 224 -10.53 -12.82 -13.43
N ASN A 225 -9.58 -13.15 -14.31
CA ASN A 225 -9.90 -13.46 -15.71
C ASN A 225 -10.49 -14.87 -15.91
N THR A 226 -10.26 -15.82 -14.99
CA THR A 226 -10.74 -17.20 -15.14
C THR A 226 -11.81 -17.61 -14.13
N ASP A 227 -11.86 -16.98 -12.96
CA ASP A 227 -12.78 -17.30 -11.86
C ASP A 227 -13.13 -16.03 -11.05
N PRO A 228 -13.75 -15.01 -11.67
CA PRO A 228 -14.01 -13.72 -11.04
C PRO A 228 -14.89 -13.82 -9.78
N ALA A 229 -15.78 -14.82 -9.73
CA ALA A 229 -16.64 -15.07 -8.57
C ALA A 229 -15.86 -15.45 -7.31
N SER A 230 -14.66 -16.03 -7.47
CA SER A 230 -13.78 -16.44 -6.36
C SER A 230 -12.71 -15.39 -6.04
N TYR A 231 -12.64 -14.29 -6.80
CA TYR A 231 -11.55 -13.32 -6.68
C TYR A 231 -11.46 -12.68 -5.30
N TRP A 232 -12.58 -12.21 -4.74
CA TRP A 232 -12.55 -11.51 -3.45
C TRP A 232 -12.28 -12.45 -2.27
N ALA A 233 -12.66 -13.72 -2.37
CA ALA A 233 -12.22 -14.76 -1.45
C ALA A 233 -10.71 -15.01 -1.55
N PHE A 234 -10.15 -15.05 -2.76
CA PHE A 234 -8.70 -15.11 -2.97
C PHE A 234 -7.98 -13.88 -2.40
N HIS A 235 -8.53 -12.68 -2.62
CA HIS A 235 -7.99 -11.43 -2.12
C HIS A 235 -7.89 -11.42 -0.58
N GLU A 236 -8.99 -11.72 0.12
CA GLU A 236 -8.97 -11.80 1.59
C GLU A 236 -8.05 -12.92 2.08
N TYR A 237 -8.03 -14.07 1.41
CA TYR A 237 -7.15 -15.16 1.82
C TYR A 237 -5.67 -14.77 1.72
N VAL A 238 -5.24 -14.16 0.60
CA VAL A 238 -3.86 -13.73 0.41
C VAL A 238 -3.46 -12.69 1.46
N PHE A 239 -4.28 -11.64 1.66
CA PHE A 239 -3.96 -10.59 2.62
C PHE A 239 -4.02 -11.07 4.07
N GLY A 240 -4.97 -11.94 4.42
CA GLY A 240 -5.05 -12.54 5.76
C GLY A 240 -3.95 -13.55 6.07
N ASN A 241 -3.26 -14.08 5.05
CA ASN A 241 -2.18 -15.07 5.19
C ASN A 241 -0.83 -14.58 4.63
N GLN A 242 -0.68 -13.26 4.45
CA GLN A 242 0.47 -12.64 3.84
C GLN A 242 1.75 -12.91 4.68
N PRO A 243 2.77 -13.60 4.12
CA PRO A 243 4.08 -13.69 4.77
C PRO A 243 4.81 -12.35 4.77
N PRO A 244 5.87 -12.18 5.58
CA PRO A 244 6.63 -10.93 5.65
C PRO A 244 7.09 -10.45 4.27
N GLU A 245 6.95 -9.15 4.01
CA GLU A 245 7.27 -8.55 2.69
C GLU A 245 8.75 -8.71 2.29
N SER A 246 9.65 -8.84 3.27
CA SER A 246 11.08 -9.09 3.08
C SER A 246 11.38 -10.46 2.47
N ASP A 247 10.44 -11.40 2.58
CA ASP A 247 10.59 -12.75 2.06
C ASP A 247 10.15 -12.80 0.59
N GLN A 248 10.80 -13.66 -0.21
CA GLN A 248 10.37 -13.96 -1.58
C GLN A 248 9.34 -15.08 -1.57
N TRP A 249 8.17 -14.81 -0.99
CA TRP A 249 7.14 -15.81 -0.76
C TRP A 249 6.18 -16.00 -1.93
N ALA A 250 6.09 -15.04 -2.86
CA ALA A 250 5.13 -15.04 -3.96
C ALA A 250 5.57 -15.96 -5.12
N THR A 251 5.85 -17.22 -4.81
CA THR A 251 6.18 -18.25 -5.81
C THR A 251 4.92 -18.79 -6.48
N ALA A 252 5.07 -19.37 -7.67
CA ALA A 252 3.96 -20.00 -8.38
C ALA A 252 3.28 -21.10 -7.55
N GLU A 253 4.07 -21.91 -6.85
CA GLU A 253 3.57 -22.96 -5.96
C GLU A 253 2.73 -22.35 -4.82
N ARG A 254 3.27 -21.32 -4.15
CA ARG A 254 2.59 -20.71 -3.00
C ARG A 254 1.31 -20.00 -3.39
N LEU A 255 1.31 -19.29 -4.52
CA LEU A 255 0.13 -18.59 -5.02
C LEU A 255 -0.95 -19.56 -5.50
N VAL A 256 -0.57 -20.73 -6.04
CA VAL A 256 -1.52 -21.83 -6.33
C VAL A 256 -2.09 -22.43 -5.05
N GLU A 257 -1.29 -22.64 -4.01
CA GLU A 257 -1.79 -23.08 -2.69
C GLU A 257 -2.79 -22.09 -2.11
N PHE A 258 -2.50 -20.79 -2.20
CA PHE A 258 -3.41 -19.73 -1.75
C PHE A 258 -4.72 -19.73 -2.55
N ALA A 259 -4.65 -19.86 -3.87
CA ALA A 259 -5.83 -19.97 -4.72
C ALA A 259 -6.69 -21.19 -4.35
N GLN A 260 -6.07 -22.35 -4.13
CA GLN A 260 -6.79 -23.56 -3.70
C GLN A 260 -7.47 -23.38 -2.35
N ALA A 261 -6.77 -22.80 -1.37
CA ALA A 261 -7.30 -22.58 -0.03
C ALA A 261 -8.44 -21.54 -0.01
N ALA A 262 -8.42 -20.59 -0.95
CA ALA A 262 -9.49 -19.62 -1.18
C ALA A 262 -10.69 -20.19 -1.97
N GLY A 263 -10.62 -21.43 -2.44
CA GLY A 263 -11.70 -22.06 -3.20
C GLY A 263 -11.72 -21.75 -4.70
N VAL A 264 -10.65 -21.17 -5.25
CA VAL A 264 -10.51 -20.94 -6.70
C VAL A 264 -10.52 -22.28 -7.43
N SER A 265 -11.42 -22.41 -8.40
CA SER A 265 -11.58 -23.64 -9.18
C SER A 265 -10.49 -23.83 -10.23
N GLU A 266 -10.12 -22.76 -10.93
CA GLU A 266 -9.20 -22.75 -12.07
C GLU A 266 -7.72 -22.51 -11.67
N THR A 267 -7.22 -23.20 -10.65
CA THR A 267 -5.87 -22.95 -10.11
C THR A 267 -4.71 -23.24 -11.09
N ALA A 268 -4.96 -23.97 -12.18
CA ALA A 268 -3.97 -24.19 -13.23
C ALA A 268 -3.66 -22.89 -14.01
N SER A 269 -4.65 -22.00 -14.19
CA SER A 269 -4.46 -20.73 -14.90
C SER A 269 -3.50 -19.81 -14.14
N VAL A 270 -3.55 -19.81 -12.80
CA VAL A 270 -2.65 -19.07 -11.92
C VAL A 270 -1.19 -19.43 -12.19
N ARG A 271 -0.88 -20.73 -12.26
CA ARG A 271 0.47 -21.21 -12.54
C ARG A 271 0.96 -20.76 -13.92
N THR A 272 0.12 -20.94 -14.94
CA THR A 272 0.46 -20.55 -16.32
C THR A 272 0.71 -19.05 -16.42
N ALA A 273 -0.17 -18.23 -15.85
CA ALA A 273 -0.04 -16.77 -15.88
C ALA A 273 1.29 -16.29 -15.29
N ILE A 274 1.72 -16.89 -14.17
CA ILE A 274 3.00 -16.58 -13.53
C ILE A 274 4.18 -17.02 -14.41
N GLN A 275 4.15 -18.24 -14.95
CA GLN A 275 5.26 -18.79 -15.74
C GLN A 275 5.43 -18.08 -17.09
N GLU A 276 4.33 -17.64 -17.69
CA GLU A 276 4.32 -16.98 -19.00
C GLU A 276 4.34 -15.45 -18.90
N ASN A 277 4.29 -14.88 -17.69
CA ASN A 277 4.10 -13.44 -17.46
C ASN A 277 2.91 -12.87 -18.24
N GLN A 278 1.82 -13.62 -18.29
CA GLN A 278 0.69 -13.40 -19.20
C GLN A 278 0.08 -11.99 -19.10
N TYR A 279 0.12 -11.41 -17.91
CA TYR A 279 -0.49 -10.11 -17.61
C TYR A 279 0.54 -9.01 -17.29
N ASP A 280 1.81 -9.15 -17.69
CA ASP A 280 2.86 -8.14 -17.40
C ASP A 280 2.49 -6.75 -17.96
N ASP A 281 1.87 -6.70 -19.13
CA ASP A 281 1.40 -5.45 -19.73
C ASP A 281 0.37 -4.72 -18.85
N ALA A 282 -0.51 -5.46 -18.16
CA ALA A 282 -1.50 -4.88 -17.25
C ALA A 282 -0.83 -4.38 -15.94
N LEU A 283 0.15 -5.11 -15.43
CA LEU A 283 0.92 -4.68 -14.26
C LEU A 283 1.75 -3.42 -14.55
N ARG A 284 2.39 -3.33 -15.73
CA ARG A 284 3.08 -2.12 -16.17
C ARG A 284 2.13 -0.98 -16.49
N ALA A 285 0.93 -1.27 -16.97
CA ALA A 285 -0.10 -0.24 -17.13
C ALA A 285 -0.56 0.31 -15.77
N THR A 286 -0.58 -0.52 -14.72
CA THR A 286 -0.86 -0.07 -13.35
C THR A 286 0.22 0.86 -12.84
N ASP A 287 1.50 0.54 -13.02
CA ASP A 287 2.64 1.42 -12.66
C ASP A 287 2.55 2.79 -13.35
N ARG A 288 2.31 2.81 -14.67
CA ARG A 288 2.11 4.07 -15.41
C ARG A 288 0.93 4.87 -14.88
N ALA A 289 -0.22 4.21 -14.68
CA ALA A 289 -1.42 4.87 -14.18
C ALA A 289 -1.21 5.43 -12.76
N ALA A 290 -0.51 4.70 -11.89
CA ALA A 290 -0.13 5.16 -10.56
C ALA A 290 0.78 6.39 -10.65
N SER A 291 1.83 6.34 -11.49
CA SER A 291 2.74 7.46 -11.71
C SER A 291 2.02 8.71 -12.26
N ASP A 292 1.06 8.55 -13.17
CA ASP A 292 0.31 9.65 -13.78
C ASP A 292 -0.51 10.45 -12.75
N VAL A 293 -0.98 9.78 -11.68
CA VAL A 293 -1.71 10.41 -10.57
C VAL A 293 -0.87 10.61 -9.31
N GLY A 294 0.45 10.44 -9.41
CA GLY A 294 1.39 10.67 -8.30
C GLY A 294 1.30 9.65 -7.17
N VAL A 295 0.90 8.40 -7.46
CA VAL A 295 0.89 7.29 -6.51
C VAL A 295 2.25 6.58 -6.54
N ASP A 296 2.99 6.68 -5.44
CA ASP A 296 4.29 6.04 -5.22
C ASP A 296 4.32 5.15 -3.96
N ALA A 297 3.19 5.04 -3.26
CA ALA A 297 3.02 4.22 -2.07
C ALA A 297 1.67 3.50 -2.06
N THR A 298 1.61 2.43 -1.27
CA THR A 298 0.39 1.61 -1.10
C THR A 298 0.09 1.42 0.39
N PRO A 299 -1.19 1.30 0.79
CA PRO A 299 -2.38 1.43 -0.04
C PRO A 299 -2.66 2.90 -0.41
N THR A 300 -3.15 3.14 -1.63
CA THR A 300 -3.68 4.45 -2.04
C THR A 300 -5.00 4.27 -2.77
N LEU A 301 -6.01 5.05 -2.41
CA LEU A 301 -7.27 5.15 -3.14
C LEU A 301 -7.24 6.39 -4.04
N LEU A 302 -7.70 6.25 -5.27
CA LEU A 302 -8.01 7.35 -6.18
C LEU A 302 -9.53 7.48 -6.27
N ILE A 303 -10.05 8.63 -5.85
CA ILE A 303 -11.48 8.94 -5.78
C ILE A 303 -11.68 10.31 -6.43
N ASP A 304 -12.40 10.37 -7.54
CA ASP A 304 -12.64 11.61 -8.31
C ASP A 304 -11.36 12.43 -8.59
N GLY A 305 -10.30 11.76 -9.05
CA GLY A 305 -9.01 12.40 -9.34
C GLY A 305 -8.15 12.75 -8.12
N MET A 306 -8.68 12.57 -6.91
CA MET A 306 -7.96 12.81 -5.65
C MET A 306 -7.38 11.52 -5.09
N THR A 307 -6.11 11.53 -4.72
CA THR A 307 -5.46 10.40 -4.05
C THR A 307 -5.51 10.54 -2.53
N VAL A 308 -5.72 9.42 -1.83
CA VAL A 308 -5.75 9.37 -0.37
C VAL A 308 -5.21 8.02 0.12
N ASN A 309 -4.32 8.04 1.12
CA ASN A 309 -3.98 6.84 1.86
C ASN A 309 -5.12 6.53 2.84
N PRO A 310 -5.82 5.39 2.72
CA PRO A 310 -6.98 5.12 3.56
C PRO A 310 -6.62 4.93 5.05
N LEU A 311 -5.41 4.45 5.36
CA LEU A 311 -4.99 4.19 6.74
C LEU A 311 -4.80 5.50 7.49
N GLY A 312 -5.51 5.65 8.61
CA GLY A 312 -5.50 6.87 9.41
C GLY A 312 -6.26 8.05 8.81
N ASN A 313 -6.92 7.88 7.65
CA ASN A 313 -7.68 8.93 6.98
C ASN A 313 -9.10 8.45 6.58
N GLU A 314 -9.71 7.58 7.40
CA GLU A 314 -11.02 6.98 7.14
C GLU A 314 -12.11 8.02 6.84
N GLU A 315 -12.22 9.04 7.69
CA GLU A 315 -13.17 10.14 7.50
C GLU A 315 -12.97 10.87 6.17
N ARG A 316 -11.71 11.07 5.78
CA ARG A 316 -11.38 11.74 4.51
C ARG A 316 -11.77 10.87 3.32
N VAL A 317 -11.60 9.55 3.40
CA VAL A 317 -12.05 8.61 2.35
C VAL A 317 -13.56 8.70 2.18
N ARG A 318 -14.32 8.64 3.28
CA ARG A 318 -15.79 8.75 3.27
C ARG A 318 -16.26 10.06 2.68
N GLN A 319 -15.66 11.18 3.13
CA GLN A 319 -15.96 12.49 2.60
C GLN A 319 -15.72 12.58 1.08
N LEU A 320 -14.59 12.05 0.58
CA LEU A 320 -14.30 12.05 -0.85
C LEU A 320 -15.32 11.24 -1.66
N ILE A 321 -15.78 10.10 -1.13
CA ILE A 321 -16.82 9.29 -1.77
C ILE A 321 -18.15 10.06 -1.81
N GLU A 322 -18.55 10.65 -0.69
CA GLU A 322 -19.83 11.35 -0.56
C GLU A 322 -19.87 12.63 -1.40
N ASP A 323 -18.78 13.39 -1.43
CA ASP A 323 -18.62 14.58 -2.27
C ASP A 323 -18.71 14.21 -3.76
N ALA A 324 -18.07 13.11 -4.17
CA ALA A 324 -18.09 12.63 -5.55
C ALA A 324 -19.50 12.12 -5.95
N ALA A 325 -20.16 11.35 -5.07
CA ALA A 325 -21.49 10.82 -5.34
C ALA A 325 -22.56 11.92 -5.38
N GLY A 326 -22.42 12.97 -4.56
CA GLY A 326 -23.34 14.10 -4.52
C GLY A 326 -23.15 15.15 -5.63
N SER A 327 -22.10 15.02 -6.44
CA SER A 327 -21.76 15.97 -7.52
C SER A 327 -22.35 15.61 -8.89
N ASN A 328 -23.03 14.45 -9.00
CA ASN A 328 -23.69 13.96 -10.21
C ASN A 328 -25.20 14.30 -10.27
#